data_AF-A0A7S2CEB4-F1
#
_entry.id   AF-A0A7S2CEB4-F1
#
_cell.length_a   1.000
_cell.length_b   1.000
_cell.length_c   1.000
_cell.angle_alpha   90.00
_cell.angle_beta   90.00
_cell.angle_gamma   90.00
#
_symmetry.space_group_name_H-M   'P 1'
#
loop_
_entity.id
_entity.type
_entity.pdbx_description
1 polymer ?
#
loop_
_entity_poly.entity_id
_entity_poly.type
_entity_poly.pdbx_seq_one_letter_code
_entity_poly.pdbx_strand_id
1 'polypeptide(L)'
;MLFQAAFQFFASVQTELAVFVLAICAHQLLFGKHGLAAGSRKKASSKQCPPTATTETSPSAGNAANLAQTVKQLSKTGAGRKQLTACICDAVEAATQEDASVMLSEALKTLGKAADVSILAAVRDAARETGISLGPRLGEPILRSYFNLGMYSDFNQVLGDVKQAGPLKPS
;
A
#
# COMPACT_ATOMS: atom_id res chain seq x y z
N MET A 1 36.05 -33.76 28.08
CA MET A 1 34.85 -33.07 28.62
C MET A 1 34.53 -31.79 27.85
N LEU A 2 35.46 -30.82 27.71
CA LEU A 2 35.18 -29.52 27.06
C LEU A 2 34.83 -29.61 25.55
N PHE A 3 35.52 -30.46 24.80
CA PHE A 3 35.25 -30.66 23.36
C PHE A 3 33.88 -31.29 23.07
N GLN A 4 33.37 -32.14 23.95
CA GLN A 4 32.07 -32.79 23.78
C GLN A 4 30.90 -31.82 24.00
N ALA A 5 31.05 -30.89 24.95
CA ALA A 5 30.08 -29.82 25.19
C ALA A 5 30.04 -28.82 24.02
N ALA A 6 31.19 -28.48 23.43
CA ALA A 6 31.26 -27.60 22.27
C ALA A 6 30.54 -28.21 21.05
N PHE A 7 30.76 -29.51 20.77
CA PHE A 7 30.08 -30.20 19.66
C PHE A 7 28.56 -30.27 19.84
N GLN A 8 28.06 -30.50 21.07
CA GLN A 8 26.61 -30.45 21.32
C GLN A 8 26.05 -29.03 21.15
N PHE A 9 26.81 -28.00 21.52
CA PHE A 9 26.38 -26.61 21.32
C PHE A 9 26.29 -26.25 19.84
N PHE A 10 27.29 -26.63 19.04
CA PHE A 10 27.26 -26.43 17.58
C PHE A 10 26.12 -27.22 16.91
N ALA A 11 25.89 -28.47 17.35
CA ALA A 11 24.78 -29.27 16.85
C ALA A 11 23.40 -28.65 17.19
N SER A 12 23.25 -28.11 18.40
CA SER A 12 22.02 -27.42 18.84
C SER A 12 21.74 -26.17 18.00
N VAL A 13 22.77 -25.32 17.81
CA VAL A 13 22.66 -24.10 16.99
C VAL A 13 22.35 -24.46 15.53
N GLN A 14 22.93 -25.55 15.03
CA GLN A 14 22.66 -26.02 13.67
C GLN A 14 21.20 -26.49 13.52
N THR A 15 20.64 -27.19 14.51
CA THR A 15 19.23 -27.59 14.48
C THR A 15 18.27 -26.41 14.54
N GLU A 16 18.56 -25.40 15.37
CA GLU A 16 17.73 -24.18 15.43
C GLU A 16 17.76 -23.40 14.12
N LEU A 17 18.95 -23.23 13.52
CA LEU A 17 19.10 -22.56 12.24
C LEU A 17 18.38 -23.33 11.11
N ALA A 18 18.48 -24.65 11.11
CA ALA A 18 17.79 -25.50 10.13
C ALA A 18 16.27 -25.35 10.25
N VAL A 19 15.72 -25.38 11.48
CA VAL A 19 14.28 -25.17 11.72
C VAL A 19 13.84 -23.78 11.27
N PHE A 20 14.64 -22.74 11.53
CA PHE A 20 14.34 -21.36 11.12
C PHE A 20 14.29 -21.21 9.59
N VAL A 21 15.26 -21.79 8.87
CA VAL A 21 15.26 -21.82 7.40
C VAL A 21 14.06 -22.60 6.85
N LEU A 22 13.73 -23.74 7.46
CA LEU A 22 12.57 -24.55 7.05
C LEU A 22 11.26 -23.80 7.24
N ALA A 23 11.12 -23.03 8.34
CA ALA A 23 9.96 -22.18 8.60
C ALA A 23 9.84 -21.05 7.56
N ILE A 24 10.95 -20.39 7.19
CA ILE A 24 10.96 -19.37 6.12
C ILE A 24 10.54 -20.00 4.79
N CYS A 25 11.12 -21.16 4.42
CA CYS A 25 10.78 -21.87 3.20
C CYS A 25 9.29 -22.27 3.16
N ALA A 26 8.76 -22.80 4.28
CA ALA A 26 7.35 -23.16 4.40
C ALA A 26 6.45 -21.91 4.27
N HIS A 27 6.82 -20.80 4.89
CA HIS A 27 6.08 -19.54 4.78
C HIS A 27 6.08 -19.03 3.32
N GLN A 28 7.20 -19.13 2.61
CA GLN A 28 7.28 -18.73 1.21
C GLN A 28 6.53 -19.69 0.27
N LEU A 29 6.46 -20.98 0.57
CA LEU A 29 5.69 -21.95 -0.23
C LEU A 29 4.18 -21.85 0.01
N LEU A 30 3.75 -21.65 1.27
CA LEU A 30 2.34 -21.55 1.65
C LEU A 30 1.75 -20.18 1.30
N PHE A 31 2.50 -19.10 1.52
CA PHE A 31 2.02 -17.74 1.30
C PHE A 31 2.54 -17.09 0.00
N GLY A 32 3.63 -17.60 -0.59
CA GLY A 32 4.13 -17.10 -1.87
C GLY A 32 3.27 -17.48 -3.07
N LYS A 33 2.37 -18.47 -2.92
CA LYS A 33 1.47 -18.94 -3.98
C LYS A 33 0.19 -18.11 -4.14
N HIS A 34 0.03 -17.02 -3.38
CA HIS A 34 -1.01 -16.01 -3.60
C HIS A 34 -0.51 -14.78 -4.39
N GLY A 35 0.75 -14.79 -4.85
CA GLY A 35 1.28 -13.80 -5.78
C GLY A 35 1.82 -14.51 -7.02
N LEU A 36 1.31 -14.12 -8.20
CA LEU A 36 1.73 -14.55 -9.54
C LEU A 36 1.02 -15.81 -10.08
N ALA A 37 -0.27 -15.67 -10.38
CA ALA A 37 -0.81 -16.37 -11.54
C ALA A 37 -0.05 -15.87 -12.78
N ALA A 38 0.84 -16.73 -13.27
CA ALA A 38 1.47 -16.63 -14.57
C ALA A 38 0.38 -16.69 -15.65
N GLY A 39 -0.14 -15.53 -16.02
CA GLY A 39 -1.00 -15.35 -17.18
C GLY A 39 -0.16 -15.43 -18.45
N SER A 40 -0.23 -16.59 -19.11
CA SER A 40 0.30 -16.84 -20.43
C SER A 40 -0.14 -15.75 -21.42
N ARG A 41 0.82 -15.07 -22.06
CA ARG A 41 0.56 -14.23 -23.24
C ARG A 41 -0.01 -15.12 -24.36
N LYS A 42 -1.33 -15.14 -24.52
CA LYS A 42 -1.95 -15.47 -25.80
C LYS A 42 -2.27 -14.17 -26.54
N LYS A 43 -1.75 -14.13 -27.77
CA LYS A 43 -1.97 -13.12 -28.82
C LYS A 43 -3.46 -12.76 -28.92
N ALA A 44 -3.79 -11.49 -28.74
CA ALA A 44 -5.12 -10.97 -29.02
C ALA A 44 -5.34 -10.92 -30.54
N SER A 45 -6.38 -11.60 -31.01
CA SER A 45 -7.02 -11.34 -32.30
C SER A 45 -8.51 -11.15 -32.05
N SER A 46 -9.00 -9.97 -32.42
CA SER A 46 -10.32 -9.71 -32.98
C SER A 46 -11.60 -9.96 -32.15
N LYS A 47 -12.28 -8.82 -31.93
CA LYS A 47 -13.73 -8.57 -31.91
C LYS A 47 -14.56 -8.85 -30.64
N GLN A 48 -15.33 -7.80 -30.33
CA GLN A 48 -16.70 -7.77 -29.79
C GLN A 48 -16.91 -7.65 -28.27
N CYS A 49 -17.45 -6.50 -27.85
CA CYS A 49 -18.28 -6.31 -26.65
C CYS A 49 -19.72 -6.86 -26.88
N PRO A 50 -20.60 -6.96 -25.86
CA PRO A 50 -20.45 -7.26 -24.42
C PRO A 50 -21.38 -8.46 -24.00
N PRO A 51 -21.51 -8.85 -22.71
CA PRO A 51 -22.51 -8.20 -21.84
C PRO A 51 -22.10 -8.03 -20.36
N THR A 52 -22.84 -7.09 -19.76
CA THR A 52 -23.09 -6.76 -18.36
C THR A 52 -22.91 -7.89 -17.33
N ALA A 53 -22.06 -7.65 -16.34
CA ALA A 53 -22.15 -8.29 -15.03
C ALA A 53 -22.10 -7.20 -13.96
N THR A 54 -23.28 -6.87 -13.45
CA THR A 54 -23.54 -5.97 -12.33
C THR A 54 -22.86 -6.54 -11.08
N THR A 55 -21.65 -6.09 -10.80
CA THR A 55 -21.15 -6.07 -9.42
C THR A 55 -21.26 -4.63 -9.00
N GLU A 56 -22.16 -4.35 -8.06
CA GLU A 56 -22.36 -3.06 -7.41
C GLU A 56 -21.05 -2.61 -6.77
N THR A 57 -20.16 -2.08 -7.61
CA THR A 57 -18.93 -1.43 -7.17
C THR A 57 -19.38 -0.02 -6.88
N SER A 58 -19.49 0.32 -5.61
CA SER A 58 -19.69 1.70 -5.18
C SER A 58 -18.79 2.61 -6.04
N PRO A 59 -19.31 3.71 -6.62
CA PRO A 59 -18.56 4.55 -7.57
C PRO A 59 -17.19 4.99 -7.02
N SER A 60 -17.05 5.05 -5.69
CA SER A 60 -15.80 5.32 -4.98
C SER A 60 -14.69 4.25 -5.21
N ALA A 61 -15.02 2.96 -5.25
CA ALA A 61 -14.03 1.89 -5.36
C ALA A 61 -13.43 1.77 -6.77
N GLY A 62 -14.22 2.01 -7.83
CA GLY A 62 -13.72 2.08 -9.20
C GLY A 62 -12.73 3.24 -9.39
N ASN A 63 -13.05 4.40 -8.80
CA ASN A 63 -12.21 5.59 -8.87
C ASN A 63 -10.89 5.42 -8.11
N ALA A 64 -10.93 4.77 -6.94
CA ALA A 64 -9.72 4.47 -6.15
C ALA A 64 -8.75 3.53 -6.87
N ALA A 65 -9.26 2.48 -7.54
CA ALA A 65 -8.43 1.54 -8.30
C ALA A 65 -7.77 2.22 -9.51
N ASN A 66 -8.52 3.05 -10.23
CA ASN A 66 -8.00 3.84 -11.34
C ASN A 66 -6.91 4.81 -10.88
N LEU A 67 -7.15 5.53 -9.78
CA LEU A 67 -6.17 6.43 -9.18
C LEU A 67 -4.89 5.68 -8.79
N ALA A 68 -5.02 4.54 -8.10
CA ALA A 68 -3.88 3.70 -7.71
C ALA A 68 -3.06 3.25 -8.93
N GLN A 69 -3.74 2.86 -10.02
CA GLN A 69 -3.07 2.46 -11.25
C GLN A 69 -2.32 3.63 -11.90
N THR A 70 -2.94 4.80 -12.01
CA THR A 70 -2.33 5.99 -12.60
C THR A 70 -1.11 6.46 -11.80
N VAL A 71 -1.25 6.59 -10.47
CA VAL A 71 -0.16 7.00 -9.57
C VAL A 71 1.01 6.01 -9.64
N LYS A 72 0.71 4.70 -9.69
CA LYS A 72 1.74 3.66 -9.84
C LYS A 72 2.48 3.76 -11.16
N GLN A 73 1.77 4.04 -12.26
CA GLN A 73 2.38 4.21 -13.57
C GLN A 73 3.28 5.46 -13.60
N LEU A 74 2.79 6.58 -13.08
CA LEU A 74 3.54 7.83 -12.98
C LEU A 74 4.83 7.65 -12.16
N SER A 75 4.75 7.04 -10.97
CA SER A 75 5.93 6.74 -10.15
C SER A 75 6.93 5.87 -10.93
N LYS A 76 6.46 4.81 -11.61
CA LYS A 76 7.33 3.95 -12.44
C LYS A 76 8.01 4.67 -13.61
N THR A 77 7.37 5.71 -14.16
CA THR A 77 7.97 6.54 -15.21
C THR A 77 8.92 7.62 -14.67
N GLY A 78 9.14 7.67 -13.35
CA GLY A 78 9.99 8.66 -12.71
C GLY A 78 9.32 10.03 -12.55
N ALA A 79 7.99 10.08 -12.52
CA ALA A 79 7.26 11.31 -12.27
C ALA A 79 7.65 11.90 -10.91
N GLY A 80 7.93 13.20 -10.89
CA GLY A 80 8.29 13.89 -9.65
C GLY A 80 7.12 14.02 -8.69
N ARG A 81 7.42 14.27 -7.40
CA ARG A 81 6.41 14.48 -6.34
C ARG A 81 5.34 15.50 -6.71
N LYS A 82 5.71 16.61 -7.37
CA LYS A 82 4.74 17.63 -7.82
C LYS A 82 3.73 17.10 -8.84
N GLN A 83 4.17 16.27 -9.78
CA GLN A 83 3.28 15.68 -10.80
C GLN A 83 2.35 14.65 -10.18
N LEU A 84 2.86 13.84 -9.25
CA LEU A 84 2.04 12.91 -8.47
C LEU A 84 0.98 13.66 -7.65
N THR A 85 1.38 14.75 -7.00
CA THR A 85 0.48 15.59 -6.18
C THR A 85 -0.63 16.19 -7.04
N ALA A 86 -0.28 16.83 -8.16
CA ALA A 86 -1.26 17.40 -9.09
C ALA A 86 -2.25 16.33 -9.59
N CYS A 87 -1.75 15.15 -10.02
CA CYS A 87 -2.59 14.05 -10.45
C CYS A 87 -3.57 13.57 -9.36
N ILE A 88 -3.13 13.57 -8.09
CA ILE A 88 -3.97 13.19 -6.96
C ILE A 88 -5.01 14.28 -6.67
N CYS A 89 -4.61 15.56 -6.70
CA CYS A 89 -5.52 16.70 -6.55
C CYS A 89 -6.63 16.67 -7.61
N ASP A 90 -6.27 16.51 -8.89
CA ASP A 90 -7.23 16.43 -10.00
C ASP A 90 -8.25 15.30 -9.80
N ALA A 91 -7.80 14.17 -9.26
CA ALA A 91 -8.66 13.01 -9.02
C ALA A 91 -9.65 13.20 -7.87
N VAL A 92 -9.36 14.08 -6.91
CA VAL A 92 -10.20 14.34 -5.74
C VAL A 92 -10.95 15.67 -5.80
N GLU A 93 -10.66 16.54 -6.77
CA GLU A 93 -11.23 17.89 -6.89
C GLU A 93 -12.77 17.88 -6.92
N ALA A 94 -13.36 16.90 -7.62
CA ALA A 94 -14.81 16.78 -7.73
C ALA A 94 -15.47 16.00 -6.58
N ALA A 95 -14.69 15.45 -5.64
CA ALA A 95 -15.18 14.61 -4.55
C ALA A 95 -15.42 15.43 -3.27
N THR A 96 -16.37 14.99 -2.45
CA THR A 96 -16.51 15.53 -1.10
C THR A 96 -15.27 15.17 -0.26
N GLN A 97 -15.01 15.91 0.82
CA GLN A 97 -13.86 15.63 1.69
C GLN A 97 -13.87 14.18 2.22
N GLU A 98 -15.05 13.65 2.56
CA GLU A 98 -15.18 12.28 3.03
C GLU A 98 -14.91 11.27 1.91
N ASP A 99 -15.52 11.47 0.74
CA ASP A 99 -15.32 10.60 -0.43
C ASP A 99 -13.87 10.60 -0.92
N ALA A 100 -13.23 11.77 -0.92
CA ALA A 100 -11.82 11.92 -1.24
C ALA A 100 -10.94 11.18 -0.23
N SER A 101 -11.22 11.30 1.07
CA SER A 101 -10.52 10.52 2.10
C SER A 101 -10.70 9.01 1.91
N VAL A 102 -11.90 8.56 1.51
CA VAL A 102 -12.16 7.15 1.18
C VAL A 102 -11.31 6.72 -0.01
N MET A 103 -11.39 7.48 -1.10
CA MET A 103 -10.75 7.18 -2.36
C MET A 103 -9.23 7.08 -2.20
N LEU A 104 -8.61 8.02 -1.48
CA LEU A 104 -7.18 8.02 -1.21
C LEU A 104 -6.77 6.84 -0.33
N SER A 105 -7.55 6.54 0.72
CA SER A 105 -7.30 5.37 1.59
C SER A 105 -7.36 4.07 0.79
N GLU A 106 -8.39 3.87 -0.02
CA GLU A 106 -8.55 2.67 -0.85
C GLU A 106 -7.49 2.60 -1.96
N ALA A 107 -7.08 3.73 -2.53
CA ALA A 107 -5.99 3.77 -3.50
C ALA A 107 -4.65 3.35 -2.87
N LEU A 108 -4.35 3.83 -1.66
CA LEU A 108 -3.15 3.43 -0.91
C LEU A 108 -3.17 1.94 -0.55
N LYS A 109 -4.32 1.40 -0.12
CA LYS A 109 -4.48 -0.05 0.13
C LYS A 109 -4.25 -0.85 -1.15
N THR A 110 -4.78 -0.38 -2.28
CA THR A 110 -4.61 -1.02 -3.59
C THR A 110 -3.15 -1.00 -4.05
N LEU A 111 -2.43 0.09 -3.79
CA LEU A 111 -0.99 0.20 -4.05
C LEU A 111 -0.19 -0.78 -3.17
N GLY A 112 -0.55 -0.91 -1.90
CA GLY A 112 0.10 -1.79 -0.94
C GLY A 112 1.62 -1.55 -0.90
N LYS A 113 2.42 -2.58 -1.20
CA LYS A 113 3.89 -2.49 -1.22
C LYS A 113 4.45 -1.62 -2.34
N ALA A 114 3.63 -1.21 -3.32
CA ALA A 114 4.06 -0.30 -4.37
C ALA A 114 3.98 1.18 -3.96
N ALA A 115 3.44 1.49 -2.79
CA ALA A 115 3.44 2.85 -2.24
C ALA A 115 4.83 3.17 -1.68
N ASP A 116 5.64 3.88 -2.47
CA ASP A 116 6.93 4.41 -2.05
C ASP A 116 6.77 5.74 -1.28
N VAL A 117 7.89 6.26 -0.78
CA VAL A 117 7.94 7.53 -0.04
C VAL A 117 7.41 8.69 -0.88
N SER A 118 7.68 8.72 -2.18
CA SER A 118 7.25 9.80 -3.08
C SER A 118 5.73 9.82 -3.22
N ILE A 119 5.10 8.66 -3.34
CA ILE A 119 3.64 8.52 -3.41
C ILE A 119 3.00 8.93 -2.08
N LEU A 120 3.52 8.45 -0.95
CA LEU A 120 2.98 8.81 0.38
C LEU A 120 3.10 10.31 0.64
N ALA A 121 4.22 10.92 0.25
CA ALA A 121 4.43 12.35 0.39
C ALA A 121 3.50 13.15 -0.54
N ALA A 122 3.26 12.68 -1.77
CA ALA A 122 2.32 13.29 -2.70
C ALA A 122 0.86 13.21 -2.21
N VAL A 123 0.44 12.08 -1.62
CA VAL A 123 -0.91 11.97 -1.01
C VAL A 123 -1.05 12.94 0.17
N ARG A 124 -0.02 13.09 1.00
CA ARG A 124 -0.02 14.05 2.11
C ARG A 124 -0.13 15.49 1.61
N ASP A 125 0.63 15.84 0.59
CA ASP A 125 0.60 17.18 0.00
C ASP A 125 -0.75 17.46 -0.65
N ALA A 126 -1.28 16.50 -1.42
CA ALA A 126 -2.59 16.64 -2.04
C ALA A 126 -3.70 16.80 -1.00
N ALA A 127 -3.65 16.04 0.10
CA ALA A 127 -4.59 16.20 1.20
C ALA A 127 -4.51 17.59 1.83
N ARG A 128 -3.31 18.16 1.98
CA ARG A 128 -3.14 19.54 2.48
C ARG A 128 -3.64 20.59 1.50
N GLU A 129 -3.35 20.43 0.21
CA GLU A 129 -3.75 21.37 -0.85
C GLU A 129 -5.27 21.41 -1.05
N THR A 130 -5.92 20.26 -0.93
CA THR A 130 -7.38 20.11 -1.10
C THR A 130 -8.17 20.26 0.19
N GLY A 131 -7.50 20.51 1.32
CA GLY A 131 -8.13 20.66 2.63
C GLY A 131 -8.69 19.36 3.22
N ILE A 132 -8.30 18.20 2.68
CA ILE A 132 -8.70 16.90 3.22
C ILE A 132 -7.99 16.65 4.55
N SER A 133 -8.79 16.53 5.61
CA SER A 133 -8.29 16.16 6.93
C SER A 133 -7.64 14.77 6.90
N LEU A 134 -6.42 14.67 7.45
CA LEU A 134 -5.73 13.40 7.71
C LEU A 134 -6.35 12.72 8.95
N GLY A 135 -7.64 12.44 8.91
CA GLY A 135 -8.32 11.68 9.95
C GLY A 135 -7.85 10.22 10.02
N PRO A 136 -8.30 9.44 11.02
CA PRO A 136 -7.87 8.05 11.22
C PRO A 136 -7.95 7.18 9.96
N ARG A 137 -8.97 7.40 9.13
CA ARG A 137 -9.24 6.61 7.92
C ARG A 137 -8.13 6.71 6.86
N LEU A 138 -7.61 7.92 6.62
CA LEU A 138 -6.50 8.15 5.68
C LEU A 138 -5.14 8.15 6.38
N GLY A 139 -5.10 8.60 7.63
CA GLY A 139 -3.89 8.67 8.44
C GLY A 139 -3.32 7.30 8.78
N GLU A 140 -4.15 6.32 9.16
CA GLU A 140 -3.68 4.97 9.49
C GLU A 140 -2.91 4.29 8.35
N PRO A 141 -3.42 4.20 7.10
CA PRO A 141 -2.67 3.57 6.02
C PRO A 141 -1.37 4.32 5.66
N ILE A 142 -1.34 5.64 5.78
CA ILE A 142 -0.12 6.45 5.59
C ILE A 142 0.90 6.15 6.69
N LEU A 143 0.48 6.18 7.96
CA LEU A 143 1.33 5.89 9.12
C LEU A 143 1.90 4.47 9.05
N ARG A 144 1.07 3.47 8.76
CA ARG A 144 1.51 2.09 8.57
C ARG A 144 2.57 1.99 7.48
N SER A 145 2.38 2.70 6.37
CA SER A 145 3.32 2.67 5.25
C SER A 145 4.66 3.32 5.62
N TYR A 146 4.67 4.50 6.25
CA TYR A 146 5.91 5.12 6.72
C TYR A 146 6.64 4.28 7.76
N PHE A 147 5.90 3.64 8.68
CA PHE A 147 6.48 2.72 9.66
C PHE A 147 7.18 1.53 8.98
N ASN A 148 6.51 0.90 8.01
CA ASN A 148 7.08 -0.23 7.26
C ASN A 148 8.31 0.16 6.42
N LEU A 149 8.41 1.43 6.03
CA LEU A 149 9.55 1.99 5.29
C LEU A 149 10.67 2.52 6.22
N GLY A 150 10.49 2.48 7.55
CA GLY A 150 11.46 3.02 8.51
C GLY A 150 11.58 4.54 8.51
N MET A 151 10.59 5.26 7.96
CA MET A 151 10.61 6.72 7.78
C MET A 151 10.02 7.43 9.01
N TYR A 152 10.72 7.36 10.15
CA TYR A 152 10.20 7.82 11.44
C TYR A 152 9.95 9.33 11.53
N SER A 153 10.72 10.15 10.81
CA SER A 153 10.52 11.61 10.79
C SER A 153 9.16 11.96 10.16
N ASP A 154 8.87 11.42 8.98
CA ASP A 154 7.59 11.61 8.30
C ASP A 154 6.43 10.96 9.07
N PHE A 155 6.66 9.79 9.66
CA PHE A 155 5.69 9.14 10.53
C PHE A 155 5.25 10.06 11.68
N ASN A 156 6.21 10.64 12.41
CA ASN A 156 5.90 11.52 13.54
C ASN A 156 5.17 12.79 13.11
N GLN A 157 5.52 13.33 11.93
CA GLN A 157 4.81 14.48 11.37
C GLN A 157 3.34 14.14 11.07
N VAL A 158 3.09 13.05 10.36
CA VAL A 158 1.72 12.59 10.05
C VAL A 158 0.96 12.25 11.32
N LEU A 159 1.61 11.65 12.32
CA LEU A 159 0.97 11.33 13.59
C LEU A 159 0.51 12.59 14.33
N GLY A 160 1.28 13.68 14.23
CA GLY A 160 0.88 15.00 14.72
C GLY A 160 -0.38 15.51 14.02
N ASP A 161 -0.42 15.45 12.69
CA ASP A 161 -1.56 15.88 11.88
C ASP A 161 -2.84 15.08 12.23
N VAL A 162 -2.72 13.74 12.36
CA VAL A 162 -3.84 12.86 12.71
C VAL A 162 -4.37 13.16 14.12
N LYS A 163 -3.50 13.47 15.08
CA LYS A 163 -3.91 13.84 16.44
C LYS A 163 -4.65 15.18 16.47
N GLN A 164 -4.24 16.14 15.64
CA GLN A 164 -4.91 17.43 15.53
C GLN A 164 -6.28 17.33 14.86
N ALA A 165 -6.45 16.41 13.91
CA ALA A 165 -7.74 16.13 13.28
C ALA A 165 -8.80 15.60 14.27
N GLY A 166 -8.36 15.00 15.38
CA GLY A 166 -9.24 14.44 16.42
C GLY A 166 -9.93 13.12 16.01
N PRO A 167 -10.55 12.41 16.97
CA PRO A 167 -11.36 11.24 16.64
C PRO A 167 -12.58 11.64 15.81
N LEU A 168 -12.95 10.80 14.83
CA LEU A 168 -14.20 10.93 14.10
C LEU A 168 -15.35 10.97 15.12
N LYS A 169 -16.09 12.08 15.20
CA LYS A 169 -17.37 12.09 15.93
C LYS A 169 -18.32 11.14 15.18
N PRO A 170 -18.96 10.19 15.87
CA PRO A 170 -20.02 9.41 15.24
C PRO A 170 -21.18 10.35 14.90
N SER A 171 -21.56 10.38 13.63
CA SER A 171 -22.78 11.02 13.14
C SER A 171 -24.00 10.15 13.45
#